data_AF-A0A6G7T3A8-F1
#
_entry.id   AF-A0A6G7T3A8-F1
#
_cell.length_a   1.000
_cell.length_b   1.000
_cell.length_c   1.000
_cell.angle_alpha   90.00
_cell.angle_beta   90.00
_cell.angle_gamma   90.00
#
_symmetry.space_group_name_H-M   'P 1'
#
loop_
_entity.id
_entity.type
_entity.pdbx_description
1 polymer ?
#
loop_
_entity_poly.entity_id
_entity_poly.type
_entity_poly.pdbx_seq_one_letter_code
_entity_poly.pdbx_strand_id
1 'polypeptide(L)'
;MSKRKGDDRSLFGRVFASVAVAAVAVTGPVAVGTASASAAQPTAITSVSAPALSGHSTCDPLKLMHKSKEYQLKSDKYEAKARHEARNGHKKKAAAYKKKARAYDKRADAYRAKAKRCSDADA
;
A
#
# COMPACT_ATOMS: atom_id res chain seq x y z
N MET A 1 10.11 51.50 -24.77
CA MET A 1 9.32 51.59 -26.02
C MET A 1 8.83 50.20 -26.39
N SER A 2 7.53 50.11 -26.65
CA SER A 2 6.72 48.92 -26.88
C SER A 2 6.93 48.30 -28.27
N LYS A 3 6.80 46.96 -28.39
CA LYS A 3 5.80 46.35 -29.27
C LYS A 3 5.57 44.86 -28.94
N ARG A 4 4.28 44.54 -28.71
CA ARG A 4 3.68 43.21 -28.54
C ARG A 4 3.45 42.53 -29.90
N LYS A 5 3.59 41.19 -29.98
CA LYS A 5 2.78 40.25 -30.79
C LYS A 5 3.30 38.82 -30.55
N GLY A 6 2.50 37.78 -30.32
CA GLY A 6 1.06 37.62 -30.49
C GLY A 6 0.42 36.79 -29.38
N ASP A 7 -0.82 37.17 -29.11
CA ASP A 7 -1.89 36.34 -28.58
C ASP A 7 -2.17 35.18 -29.54
N ASP A 8 -2.37 33.98 -29.01
CA ASP A 8 -3.38 33.06 -29.51
C ASP A 8 -4.14 32.46 -28.32
N ARG A 9 -5.18 33.21 -27.94
CA ARG A 9 -6.29 32.72 -27.12
C ARG A 9 -7.12 31.79 -28.00
N SER A 10 -7.19 30.52 -27.66
CA SER A 10 -8.29 29.66 -28.08
C SER A 10 -8.74 28.83 -26.87
N LEU A 11 -9.69 29.37 -26.11
CA LEU A 11 -11.13 29.05 -26.20
C LEU A 11 -11.36 27.58 -25.79
N PHE A 12 -11.67 27.37 -24.51
CA PHE A 12 -13.06 27.04 -24.12
C PHE A 12 -13.72 26.02 -25.07
N GLY A 13 -13.45 24.75 -24.82
CA GLY A 13 -14.11 23.63 -25.48
C GLY A 13 -14.38 22.53 -24.46
N ARG A 14 -15.31 22.78 -23.53
CA ARG A 14 -15.95 21.72 -22.74
C ARG A 14 -16.64 20.77 -23.73
N VAL A 15 -16.12 19.56 -23.88
CA VAL A 15 -16.90 18.43 -24.40
C VAL A 15 -16.71 17.29 -23.43
N PHE A 16 -17.51 17.34 -22.35
CA PHE A 16 -17.78 16.16 -21.55
C PHE A 16 -18.65 15.23 -22.39
N ALA A 17 -18.03 14.23 -23.01
CA ALA A 17 -18.76 13.16 -23.67
C ALA A 17 -19.30 12.21 -22.59
N SER A 18 -20.54 12.46 -22.17
CA SER A 18 -21.35 11.59 -21.34
C SER A 18 -21.65 10.29 -22.08
N VAL A 19 -21.06 9.17 -21.65
CA VAL A 19 -21.55 7.84 -22.03
C VAL A 19 -22.49 7.37 -20.93
N ALA A 20 -23.78 7.36 -21.26
CA ALA A 20 -24.83 6.78 -20.43
C ALA A 20 -24.66 5.26 -20.42
N VAL A 21 -24.42 4.68 -19.24
CA VAL A 21 -24.52 3.24 -19.02
C VAL A 21 -25.90 2.95 -18.48
N ALA A 22 -26.66 2.17 -19.24
CA ALA A 22 -28.01 1.73 -18.93
C ALA A 22 -28.05 0.94 -17.60
N ALA A 23 -28.97 1.32 -16.73
CA ALA A 23 -29.26 0.62 -15.49
C ALA A 23 -30.06 -0.66 -15.80
N VAL A 24 -29.49 -1.83 -15.48
CA VAL A 24 -30.25 -3.08 -15.42
C VAL A 24 -30.86 -3.17 -14.03
N ALA A 25 -32.19 -3.08 -13.97
CA ALA A 25 -32.97 -3.30 -12.77
C ALA A 25 -32.92 -4.79 -12.37
N VAL A 26 -32.34 -5.08 -11.21
CA VAL A 26 -32.54 -6.37 -10.53
C VAL A 26 -33.33 -6.10 -9.27
N THR A 27 -34.60 -6.48 -9.32
CA THR A 27 -35.49 -6.64 -8.16
C THR A 27 -34.91 -7.67 -7.20
N GLY A 28 -34.48 -7.21 -6.03
CA GLY A 28 -34.08 -8.02 -4.88
C GLY A 28 -34.44 -7.30 -3.58
N PRO A 29 -34.78 -8.03 -2.50
CA PRO A 29 -35.48 -7.46 -1.34
C PRO A 29 -34.62 -6.48 -0.53
N VAL A 30 -35.27 -5.42 -0.10
CA VAL A 30 -34.74 -4.31 0.70
C VAL A 30 -34.33 -4.77 2.10
N ALA A 31 -33.03 -4.74 2.39
CA ALA A 31 -32.53 -4.69 3.75
C ALA A 31 -32.24 -3.23 4.09
N VAL A 32 -33.16 -2.62 4.85
CA VAL A 32 -32.95 -1.31 5.49
C VAL A 32 -31.85 -1.48 6.54
N GLY A 33 -30.67 -0.97 6.24
CA GLY A 33 -29.53 -0.89 7.16
C GLY A 33 -28.94 0.51 7.08
N THR A 34 -29.06 1.24 8.17
CA THR A 34 -28.65 2.64 8.37
C THR A 34 -27.19 2.90 8.02
N ALA A 35 -26.95 4.01 7.32
CA ALA A 35 -25.64 4.47 6.92
C ALA A 35 -24.77 4.90 8.11
N SER A 36 -23.47 4.57 8.05
CA SER A 36 -22.43 5.49 8.50
C SER A 36 -21.22 5.36 7.56
N ALA A 37 -20.76 6.53 7.13
CA ALA A 37 -19.82 6.71 6.04
C ALA A 37 -18.41 6.21 6.37
N SER A 38 -17.76 5.56 5.39
CA SER A 38 -16.37 5.82 5.01
C SER A 38 -16.08 5.18 3.66
N ALA A 39 -15.50 5.99 2.78
CA ALA A 39 -15.32 5.71 1.36
C ALA A 39 -14.14 4.76 1.08
N ALA A 40 -14.34 3.95 0.02
CA ALA A 40 -13.38 3.24 -0.82
C ALA A 40 -12.60 2.04 -0.23
N GLN A 41 -12.52 0.86 -0.85
CA GLN A 41 -13.25 0.16 -1.91
C GLN A 41 -12.79 -1.33 -1.83
N PRO A 42 -13.51 -2.27 -2.45
CA PRO A 42 -13.55 -3.68 -2.09
C PRO A 42 -12.57 -4.56 -2.90
N THR A 43 -12.12 -5.65 -2.30
CA THR A 43 -11.83 -6.88 -3.03
C THR A 43 -12.36 -8.05 -2.21
N ALA A 44 -13.49 -8.60 -2.66
CA ALA A 44 -13.83 -9.97 -2.38
C ALA A 44 -12.72 -10.85 -2.97
N ILE A 45 -11.91 -11.46 -2.12
CA ILE A 45 -11.18 -12.68 -2.47
C ILE A 45 -11.26 -13.63 -1.29
N THR A 46 -11.87 -14.78 -1.58
CA THR A 46 -11.36 -16.10 -1.22
C THR A 46 -11.06 -16.34 0.24
N SER A 47 -11.91 -17.17 0.85
CA SER A 47 -11.60 -18.12 1.94
C SER A 47 -10.11 -18.15 2.32
N VAL A 48 -9.77 -17.50 3.43
CA VAL A 48 -8.47 -17.68 4.06
C VAL A 48 -8.50 -19.05 4.74
N SER A 49 -8.31 -20.11 3.95
CA SER A 49 -7.89 -21.40 4.48
C SER A 49 -6.57 -21.14 5.19
N ALA A 50 -6.62 -21.03 6.52
CA ALA A 50 -5.44 -21.14 7.35
C ALA A 50 -4.86 -22.53 7.10
N PRO A 51 -3.65 -22.68 6.53
CA PRO A 51 -3.05 -23.99 6.48
C PRO A 51 -2.61 -24.33 7.90
N ALA A 52 -3.29 -25.33 8.48
CA ALA A 52 -2.73 -26.12 9.55
C ALA A 52 -1.52 -26.86 8.96
N LEU A 53 -0.30 -26.38 9.22
CA LEU A 53 0.92 -27.09 8.89
C LEU A 53 1.54 -27.62 10.18
N SER A 54 1.12 -28.85 10.48
CA SER A 54 1.86 -29.82 11.26
C SER A 54 3.16 -30.18 10.54
N GLY A 55 4.29 -30.12 11.25
CA GLY A 55 5.53 -30.71 10.78
C GLY A 55 6.73 -29.95 11.30
N HIS A 56 7.47 -30.56 12.23
CA HIS A 56 8.70 -30.03 12.81
C HIS A 56 9.83 -30.03 11.75
N SER A 57 9.70 -29.20 10.71
CA SER A 57 10.79 -28.88 9.80
C SER A 57 11.58 -27.72 10.41
N THR A 58 12.88 -27.66 10.17
CA THR A 58 13.75 -26.58 10.66
C THR A 58 13.36 -25.20 10.10
N CYS A 59 12.33 -25.13 9.25
CA CYS A 59 11.78 -23.89 8.76
C CYS A 59 10.34 -23.65 9.22
N ASP A 60 10.19 -22.85 10.27
CA ASP A 60 8.89 -22.36 10.72
C ASP A 60 8.53 -21.04 9.96
N PRO A 61 7.58 -21.06 9.01
CA PRO A 61 7.24 -19.88 8.21
C PRO A 61 6.58 -18.77 9.05
N LEU A 62 5.87 -19.12 10.13
CA LEU A 62 5.21 -18.15 11.00
C LEU A 62 6.23 -17.30 11.78
N LYS A 63 7.28 -17.91 12.31
CA LYS A 63 8.38 -17.25 13.03
C LYS A 63 9.19 -16.35 12.11
N LEU A 64 9.39 -16.76 10.86
CA LEU A 64 10.04 -15.93 9.84
C LEU A 64 9.17 -14.73 9.45
N MET A 65 7.87 -14.92 9.28
CA MET A 65 6.93 -13.82 9.04
C MET A 65 6.83 -12.87 10.24
N HIS A 66 6.85 -13.38 11.46
CA HIS A 66 6.90 -12.56 12.67
C HIS A 66 8.16 -11.68 12.69
N LYS A 67 9.34 -12.26 12.45
CA LYS A 67 10.61 -11.51 12.33
C LYS A 67 10.55 -10.47 11.22
N SER A 68 9.97 -10.80 10.07
CA SER A 68 9.77 -9.84 8.97
C SER A 68 8.98 -8.62 9.44
N LYS A 69 7.86 -8.83 10.13
CA LYS A 69 7.01 -7.75 10.66
C LYS A 69 7.76 -6.89 11.69
N GLU A 70 8.53 -7.50 12.59
CA GLU A 70 9.37 -6.73 13.54
C GLU A 70 10.37 -5.83 12.83
N TYR A 71 10.99 -6.31 11.75
CA TYR A 71 11.92 -5.52 10.94
C TYR A 71 11.22 -4.44 10.13
N GLN A 72 10.01 -4.69 9.64
CA GLN A 72 9.18 -3.69 8.97
C GLN A 72 8.81 -2.55 9.94
N LEU A 73 8.33 -2.87 11.14
CA LEU A 73 8.02 -1.88 12.18
C LEU A 73 9.25 -1.04 12.57
N LYS A 74 10.43 -1.67 12.61
CA LYS A 74 11.70 -0.93 12.82
C LYS A 74 11.98 0.01 11.65
N SER A 75 11.79 -0.44 10.41
CA SER A 75 11.91 0.40 9.20
C SER A 75 11.00 1.62 9.28
N ASP A 76 9.71 1.40 9.53
CA ASP A 76 8.69 2.46 9.60
C ASP A 76 9.01 3.48 10.70
N LYS A 77 9.47 3.01 11.86
CA LYS A 77 9.90 3.88 12.95
C LYS A 77 11.08 4.78 12.52
N TYR A 78 12.05 4.23 11.80
CA TYR A 78 13.17 5.03 11.30
C TYR A 78 12.76 5.96 10.15
N GLU A 79 11.80 5.56 9.33
CA GLU A 79 11.25 6.42 8.28
C GLU A 79 10.47 7.61 8.86
N ALA A 80 9.65 7.37 9.89
CA ALA A 80 8.98 8.43 10.64
C ALA A 80 9.98 9.41 11.27
N LYS A 81 11.05 8.89 11.89
CA LYS A 81 12.15 9.71 12.42
C LYS A 81 12.85 10.51 11.30
N ALA A 82 13.09 9.90 10.13
CA ALA A 82 13.68 10.59 9.00
C ALA A 82 12.80 11.75 8.52
N ARG A 83 11.47 11.54 8.42
CA ARG A 83 10.50 12.58 8.06
C ARG A 83 10.48 13.72 9.08
N HIS A 84 10.48 13.40 10.37
CA HIS A 84 10.53 14.39 11.45
C HIS A 84 11.81 15.24 11.38
N GLU A 85 12.98 14.61 11.27
CA GLU A 85 14.25 15.34 11.18
C GLU A 85 14.38 16.17 9.90
N ALA A 86 13.79 15.71 8.79
CA ALA A 86 13.75 16.46 7.54
C ALA A 86 12.92 17.75 7.69
N ARG A 87 11.77 17.68 8.39
CA ARG A 87 10.94 18.86 8.70
C ARG A 87 11.66 19.86 9.59
N ASN A 88 12.50 19.38 10.49
CA ASN A 88 13.32 20.21 11.38
C ASN A 88 14.58 20.77 10.68
N GLY A 89 14.78 20.53 9.38
CA GLY A 89 15.93 21.02 8.62
C GLY A 89 17.21 20.19 8.79
N HIS A 90 17.18 19.11 9.57
CA HIS A 90 18.35 18.24 9.82
C HIS A 90 18.58 17.23 8.68
N LYS A 91 18.89 17.73 7.48
CA LYS A 91 19.00 16.93 6.24
C LYS A 91 19.96 15.74 6.34
N LYS A 92 21.14 15.92 6.96
CA LYS A 92 22.13 14.83 7.15
C LYS A 92 21.60 13.71 8.05
N LYS A 93 20.93 14.08 9.15
CA LYS A 93 20.35 13.14 10.12
C LYS A 93 19.15 12.40 9.53
N ALA A 94 18.30 13.10 8.78
CA ALA A 94 17.20 12.51 8.03
C ALA A 94 17.69 11.47 6.99
N ALA A 95 18.74 11.79 6.23
CA ALA A 95 19.34 10.86 5.27
C ALA A 95 19.93 9.61 5.96
N ALA A 96 20.57 9.77 7.12
CA ALA A 96 21.07 8.65 7.92
C ALA A 96 19.94 7.72 8.40
N TYR A 97 18.83 8.28 8.90
CA TYR A 97 17.66 7.49 9.30
C TYR A 97 16.98 6.82 8.10
N LYS A 98 16.90 7.48 6.95
CA LYS A 98 16.36 6.90 5.71
C LYS A 98 17.22 5.71 5.22
N LYS A 99 18.55 5.79 5.34
CA LYS A 99 19.46 4.65 5.07
C LYS A 99 19.19 3.48 6.03
N LYS A 100 19.02 3.76 7.33
CA LYS A 100 18.70 2.72 8.33
C LYS A 100 17.36 2.05 8.07
N ALA A 101 16.32 2.83 7.76
CA ALA A 101 15.00 2.30 7.40
C ALA A 101 15.11 1.31 6.23
N ARG A 102 15.72 1.71 5.11
CA ARG A 102 15.96 0.83 3.95
C ARG A 102 16.72 -0.45 4.27
N ALA A 103 17.68 -0.40 5.20
CA ALA A 103 18.41 -1.60 5.61
C ALA A 103 17.52 -2.59 6.38
N TYR A 104 16.61 -2.09 7.21
CA TYR A 104 15.63 -2.93 7.91
C TYR A 104 14.55 -3.46 6.98
N ASP A 105 14.10 -2.63 6.03
CA ASP A 105 13.14 -3.02 5.00
C ASP A 105 13.65 -4.20 4.16
N LYS A 106 14.89 -4.11 3.65
CA LYS A 106 15.55 -5.22 2.93
C LYS A 106 15.66 -6.49 3.78
N ARG A 107 15.88 -6.35 5.09
CA ARG A 107 15.92 -7.51 6.01
C ARG A 107 14.53 -8.12 6.17
N ALA A 108 13.50 -7.29 6.31
CA ALA A 108 12.11 -7.77 6.35
C ALA A 108 11.78 -8.56 5.08
N ASP A 109 12.08 -8.02 3.89
CA ASP A 109 11.87 -8.71 2.62
C ASP A 109 12.62 -10.03 2.52
N ALA A 110 13.87 -10.09 3.01
CA ALA A 110 14.63 -11.33 3.04
C ALA A 110 13.96 -12.40 3.94
N TYR A 111 13.43 -12.00 5.10
CA TYR A 111 12.67 -12.91 5.97
C TYR A 111 11.34 -13.34 5.34
N ARG A 112 10.65 -12.41 4.67
CA ARG A 112 9.41 -12.69 3.95
C ARG A 112 9.64 -13.70 2.82
N ALA A 113 10.69 -13.50 2.03
CA ALA A 113 11.10 -14.41 0.98
C ALA A 113 11.51 -15.78 1.54
N LYS A 114 12.23 -15.81 2.67
CA LYS A 114 12.59 -17.06 3.34
C LYS A 114 11.35 -17.82 3.82
N ALA A 115 10.38 -17.14 4.42
CA ALA A 115 9.15 -17.81 4.85
C ALA A 115 8.33 -18.32 3.67
N LYS A 116 8.24 -17.56 2.57
CA LYS A 116 7.57 -18.02 1.35
C LYS A 116 8.22 -19.30 0.81
N ARG A 117 9.54 -19.32 0.70
CA ARG A 117 10.29 -20.52 0.25
C ARG A 117 10.06 -21.74 1.12
N CYS A 118 9.89 -21.56 2.43
CA CYS A 118 9.57 -22.67 3.32
C CYS A 118 8.12 -23.14 3.15
N SER A 119 7.17 -22.20 3.08
CA SER A 119 5.78 -22.54 2.79
C SER A 119 5.58 -23.21 1.43
N ASP A 120 6.40 -22.88 0.42
CA ASP A 120 6.38 -23.51 -0.91
C ASP A 120 7.10 -24.88 -0.91
N ALA A 121 8.00 -25.14 0.04
CA ALA A 121 8.74 -26.40 0.15
C ALA A 121 7.99 -27.46 0.96
N ASP A 122 7.07 -27.03 1.81
CA ASP A 122 6.17 -27.86 2.61
C ASP A 122 4.77 -28.07 1.94
N ALA A 123 4.57 -27.56 0.72
CA ALA A 123 3.32 -27.65 -0.07
C ALA A 123 3.44 -28.64 -1.24
#